data_AF-A0A2X4PLV5-F1
#
_entry.id   AF-A0A2X4PLV5-F1
#
_cell.length_a   1.000
_cell.length_b   1.000
_cell.length_c   1.000
_cell.angle_alpha   90.00
_cell.angle_beta   90.00
_cell.angle_gamma   90.00
#
_symmetry.space_group_name_H-M   'P 1'
#
loop_
_entity.id
_entity.type
_entity.pdbx_description
1 polymer ?
#
loop_
_entity_poly.entity_id
_entity_poly.type
_entity_poly.pdbx_seq_one_letter_code
_entity_poly.pdbx_strand_id
1 'polypeptide(L)'
;MPRIIVLGSGTSTGVPEVGCHCAVCSSTDPADKRLRTSVLYITDSGKRILIDCSPDFRQQALRVGLDRLDAIVLTHEHYDHIGGLDDLRTISWDKPLPIYAEERVLAAIRHRLHYYFRKNPYPGSPQLDLYPIHPGIPFEAADMEILPIRVMHAGLPILAYRLGDFAFVTDLKTISPVSLKSLQGLSLLLLNGLRHKPHLSHQTIDEAIDLIARVGHPKAYITHLSHHAPLMVEMSHFLPEGVVASYDGLEESLPKSPYRYADCGEMPYDEALDVQRSLFDALLKAKAMNRPTHSVLMFCEHEPVLTIGRHGDKANLLADSLQLSNRHIRVHTVDRGGDITYHGPGQITGYPVFDLEMFGLGIKRYISLLESCIIELLQGYGIEAAPVPGATGVWIDVAEPSKMRKICAIGVRSSRYVVMHGFALNVNTDLSYFSLINPCGFTDKGVTSMARELGYSPDIEEVKRRLQQIFHCRFSALMQAVTPPMI
;
A
#
# COMPACT_ATOMS: atom_id res chain seq x y z
N MET A 1 15.17 -4.12 -5.99
CA MET A 1 14.55 -3.19 -5.02
C MET A 1 13.75 -2.22 -5.85
N PRO A 2 12.51 -1.92 -5.46
CA PRO A 2 11.77 -0.86 -6.12
C PRO A 2 12.56 0.45 -6.01
N ARG A 3 12.46 1.31 -7.01
CA ARG A 3 13.14 2.61 -7.01
C ARG A 3 12.39 3.63 -7.84
N ILE A 4 12.64 4.90 -7.57
CA ILE A 4 12.15 6.02 -8.37
C ILE A 4 13.31 6.76 -9.02
N ILE A 5 13.04 7.34 -10.18
CA ILE A 5 13.92 8.29 -10.85
C ILE A 5 13.11 9.56 -11.14
N VAL A 6 13.56 10.70 -10.62
CA VAL A 6 12.96 12.01 -10.93
C VAL A 6 13.39 12.41 -12.34
N LEU A 7 12.47 12.32 -13.30
CA LEU A 7 12.71 12.67 -14.69
C LEU A 7 12.67 14.19 -14.90
N GLY A 8 11.84 14.89 -14.14
CA GLY A 8 11.83 16.35 -14.09
C GLY A 8 11.44 16.83 -12.71
N SER A 9 12.05 17.92 -12.29
CA SER A 9 11.85 18.54 -10.97
C SER A 9 11.26 19.96 -11.03
N GLY A 10 11.01 20.47 -12.24
CA GLY A 10 10.65 21.86 -12.50
C GLY A 10 9.15 22.07 -12.72
N THR A 11 8.71 23.30 -12.48
CA THR A 11 7.35 23.77 -12.79
C THR A 11 7.05 23.73 -14.30
N SER A 12 5.82 24.04 -14.70
CA SER A 12 5.32 24.05 -16.09
C SER A 12 6.21 24.73 -17.14
N THR A 13 6.98 25.76 -16.77
CA THR A 13 7.90 26.49 -17.66
C THR A 13 9.31 25.91 -17.73
N GLY A 14 9.64 24.95 -16.86
CA GLY A 14 11.00 24.47 -16.64
C GLY A 14 11.90 25.53 -15.97
N VAL A 15 13.13 25.15 -15.67
CA VAL A 15 14.18 26.07 -15.22
C VAL A 15 15.45 25.73 -16.00
N PRO A 16 16.05 26.66 -16.77
CA PRO A 16 15.70 28.08 -16.88
C PRO A 16 14.36 28.33 -17.60
N GLU A 17 13.67 29.39 -17.20
CA GLU A 17 12.52 29.90 -17.95
C GLU A 17 12.99 30.69 -19.17
N VAL A 18 12.32 30.49 -20.31
CA VAL A 18 12.68 31.13 -21.59
C VAL A 18 12.66 32.65 -21.42
N GLY A 19 13.81 33.29 -21.68
CA GLY A 19 13.97 34.75 -21.59
C GLY A 19 14.28 35.29 -20.19
N CYS A 20 14.42 34.44 -19.17
CA CYS A 20 14.79 34.87 -17.82
C CYS A 20 16.31 34.84 -17.60
N HIS A 21 16.83 35.83 -16.87
CA HIS A 21 18.25 35.95 -16.51
C HIS A 21 18.49 36.05 -14.99
N CYS A 22 17.50 35.68 -14.16
CA CYS A 22 17.65 35.70 -12.70
C CYS A 22 18.75 34.75 -12.22
N ALA A 23 19.15 34.87 -10.95
CA ALA A 23 20.22 34.06 -10.37
C ALA A 23 20.01 32.54 -10.58
N VAL A 24 18.79 32.04 -10.40
CA VAL A 24 18.45 30.61 -10.58
C VAL A 24 18.51 30.19 -12.05
N CYS A 25 17.90 30.98 -12.96
CA CYS A 25 17.95 30.69 -14.40
C CYS A 25 19.38 30.74 -14.95
N SER A 26 20.22 31.63 -14.42
CA SER A 26 21.62 31.80 -14.79
C SER A 26 22.58 30.90 -14.00
N SER A 27 22.08 30.09 -13.05
CA SER A 27 22.90 29.18 -12.24
C SER A 27 23.67 28.21 -13.13
N THR A 28 24.92 27.89 -12.75
CA THR A 28 25.72 26.85 -13.41
C THR A 28 25.59 25.49 -12.74
N ASP A 29 24.89 25.41 -11.60
CA ASP A 29 24.60 24.15 -10.92
C ASP A 29 23.62 23.33 -11.77
N PRO A 30 23.98 22.10 -12.18
CA PRO A 30 23.06 21.21 -12.90
C PRO A 30 21.76 20.92 -12.14
N ALA A 31 21.75 20.95 -10.80
CA ALA A 31 20.57 20.69 -9.99
C ALA A 31 19.52 21.83 -10.08
N ASP A 32 19.93 23.03 -10.49
CA ASP A 32 19.02 24.14 -10.78
C ASP A 32 18.48 24.10 -12.22
N LYS A 33 18.94 23.16 -13.06
CA LYS A 33 18.38 22.91 -14.40
C LYS A 33 17.31 21.83 -14.30
N ARG A 34 16.06 22.24 -14.49
CA ARG A 34 14.87 21.45 -14.15
C ARG A 34 13.95 21.32 -15.37
N LEU A 35 13.80 20.11 -15.87
CA LEU A 35 12.75 19.77 -16.84
C LEU A 35 11.38 19.70 -16.15
N ARG A 36 10.30 19.72 -16.93
CA ARG A 36 8.93 19.62 -16.38
C ARG A 36 8.71 18.31 -15.65
N THR A 37 8.04 18.42 -14.52
CA THR A 37 7.83 17.36 -13.54
C THR A 37 7.36 16.05 -14.18
N SER A 38 8.08 14.97 -13.87
CA SER A 38 7.73 13.59 -14.24
C SER A 38 8.58 12.62 -13.40
N VAL A 39 8.07 11.42 -13.14
CA VAL A 39 8.77 10.39 -12.36
C VAL A 39 8.68 9.05 -13.05
N LEU A 40 9.78 8.31 -13.05
CA LEU A 40 9.79 6.89 -13.42
C LEU A 40 9.84 6.04 -12.16
N TYR A 41 8.83 5.21 -11.94
CA TYR A 41 8.83 4.18 -10.91
C TYR A 41 9.24 2.84 -11.52
N ILE A 42 10.16 2.13 -10.87
CA ILE A 42 10.60 0.79 -11.26
C ILE A 42 10.25 -0.18 -10.13
N THR A 43 9.41 -1.17 -10.43
CA THR A 43 8.96 -2.18 -9.44
C THR A 43 10.07 -3.17 -9.09
N ASP A 44 9.89 -4.01 -8.06
CA ASP A 44 10.90 -5.01 -7.69
C ASP A 44 11.10 -6.09 -8.77
N SER A 45 10.11 -6.31 -9.64
CA SER A 45 10.19 -7.20 -10.81
C SER A 45 10.85 -6.53 -12.03
N GLY A 46 11.14 -5.23 -11.96
CA GLY A 46 11.75 -4.46 -13.04
C GLY A 46 10.75 -3.93 -14.08
N LYS A 47 9.46 -3.87 -13.73
CA LYS A 47 8.43 -3.18 -14.52
C LYS A 47 8.54 -1.67 -14.35
N ARG A 48 8.17 -0.92 -15.39
CA ARG A 48 8.37 0.54 -15.45
C ARG A 48 7.05 1.29 -15.60
N ILE A 49 6.75 2.13 -14.62
CA ILE A 49 5.55 2.97 -14.56
C ILE A 49 6.00 4.42 -14.68
N LEU A 50 5.52 5.12 -15.72
CA LEU A 50 5.73 6.56 -15.86
C LEU A 50 4.59 7.32 -15.17
N ILE A 51 4.92 8.27 -14.32
CA ILE A 51 3.97 9.22 -13.74
C ILE A 51 4.16 10.56 -14.44
N ASP A 52 3.13 10.98 -15.18
CA ASP A 52 3.12 12.13 -16.09
C ASP A 52 4.14 12.05 -17.25
N CYS A 53 3.66 12.28 -18.47
CA CYS A 53 4.47 12.28 -19.70
C CYS A 53 4.67 13.73 -20.16
N SER A 54 5.64 14.40 -19.55
CA SER A 54 5.90 15.82 -19.78
C SER A 54 6.38 16.09 -21.21
N PRO A 55 6.30 17.33 -21.72
CA PRO A 55 6.83 17.70 -23.03
C PRO A 55 8.35 17.46 -23.19
N ASP A 56 9.06 17.23 -22.09
CA ASP A 56 10.49 16.93 -22.10
C ASP A 56 10.76 15.41 -22.15
N PHE A 57 9.72 14.59 -22.28
CA PHE A 57 9.78 13.13 -22.19
C PHE A 57 10.89 12.52 -23.04
N ARG A 58 11.03 12.92 -24.30
CA ARG A 58 12.10 12.40 -25.16
C ARG A 58 13.50 12.60 -24.55
N GLN A 59 13.79 13.80 -24.03
CA GLN A 59 15.07 14.08 -23.39
C GLN A 59 15.22 13.32 -22.07
N GLN A 60 14.14 13.26 -21.28
CA GLN A 60 14.10 12.52 -20.02
C GLN A 60 14.38 11.03 -20.21
N ALA A 61 13.70 10.41 -21.18
CA ALA A 61 13.86 9.01 -21.56
C ALA A 61 15.28 8.71 -22.06
N LEU A 62 15.83 9.55 -22.94
CA LEU A 62 17.21 9.40 -23.43
C LEU A 62 18.24 9.48 -22.31
N ARG A 63 18.06 10.39 -21.35
CA ARG A 63 18.98 10.58 -20.22
C ARG A 63 19.12 9.32 -19.36
N VAL A 64 18.01 8.60 -19.15
CA VAL A 64 17.99 7.39 -18.29
C VAL A 64 18.06 6.08 -19.09
N GLY A 65 18.23 6.16 -20.41
CA GLY A 65 18.26 4.99 -21.30
C GLY A 65 16.94 4.20 -21.28
N LEU A 66 15.80 4.88 -21.18
CA LEU A 66 14.49 4.24 -21.14
C LEU A 66 14.13 3.62 -22.49
N ASP A 67 13.96 2.30 -22.51
CA ASP A 67 13.70 1.49 -23.71
C ASP A 67 12.30 0.86 -23.76
N ARG A 68 11.60 0.79 -22.62
CA ARG A 68 10.24 0.29 -22.52
C ARG A 68 9.49 0.91 -21.35
N LEU A 69 8.17 1.00 -21.49
CA LEU A 69 7.23 1.30 -20.41
C LEU A 69 6.21 0.17 -20.31
N ASP A 70 5.79 -0.14 -19.08
CA ASP A 70 4.74 -1.13 -18.82
C ASP A 70 3.41 -0.45 -18.47
N ALA A 71 3.43 0.78 -17.96
CA ALA A 71 2.25 1.61 -17.74
C ALA A 71 2.58 3.10 -17.67
N ILE A 72 1.57 3.95 -17.92
CA ILE A 72 1.59 5.38 -17.63
C ILE A 72 0.41 5.73 -16.73
N VAL A 73 0.64 6.51 -15.69
CA VAL A 73 -0.43 7.11 -14.86
C VAL A 73 -0.34 8.63 -14.95
N LEU A 74 -1.48 9.32 -15.11
CA LEU A 74 -1.51 10.77 -15.37
C LEU A 74 -2.30 11.52 -14.32
N THR A 75 -1.66 12.51 -13.69
CA THR A 75 -2.23 13.31 -12.60
C THR A 75 -3.37 14.21 -13.10
N HIS A 76 -3.15 14.93 -14.20
CA HIS A 76 -4.11 15.82 -14.85
C HIS A 76 -3.70 16.22 -16.27
N GLU A 77 -4.53 17.04 -16.95
CA GLU A 77 -4.46 17.34 -18.39
C GLU A 77 -3.62 18.57 -18.77
N HIS A 78 -2.94 19.22 -17.82
CA HIS A 78 -2.08 20.35 -18.16
C HIS A 78 -0.92 19.93 -19.06
N TYR A 79 -0.47 20.85 -19.92
CA TYR A 79 0.46 20.54 -21.01
C TYR A 79 1.80 19.99 -20.53
N ASP A 80 2.30 20.53 -19.42
CA ASP A 80 3.50 20.09 -18.73
C ASP A 80 3.46 18.65 -18.21
N HIS A 81 2.29 18.02 -18.14
CA HIS A 81 2.12 16.65 -17.64
C HIS A 81 1.75 15.64 -18.74
N ILE A 82 1.23 16.08 -19.88
CA ILE A 82 0.77 15.19 -20.96
C ILE A 82 1.34 15.52 -22.35
N GLY A 83 2.13 16.58 -22.49
CA GLY A 83 2.59 17.05 -23.79
C GLY A 83 3.60 16.13 -24.48
N GLY A 84 4.25 15.23 -23.74
CA GLY A 84 5.19 14.25 -24.29
C GLY A 84 4.55 12.98 -24.85
N LEU A 85 3.23 12.83 -24.73
CA LEU A 85 2.54 11.61 -25.17
C LEU A 85 2.71 11.34 -26.68
N ASP A 86 2.99 12.35 -27.51
CA ASP A 86 3.28 12.14 -28.94
C ASP A 86 4.63 11.42 -29.17
N ASP A 87 5.60 11.58 -28.26
CA ASP A 87 6.92 10.93 -28.32
C ASP A 87 6.89 9.43 -27.96
N LEU A 88 5.76 8.89 -27.50
CA LEU A 88 5.62 7.48 -27.10
C LEU A 88 5.60 6.48 -28.27
N ARG A 89 5.61 6.96 -29.51
CA ARG A 89 5.60 6.13 -30.74
C ARG A 89 6.63 5.02 -30.68
N THR A 90 7.88 5.36 -30.40
CA THR A 90 8.99 4.40 -30.42
C THR A 90 8.95 3.40 -29.27
N ILE A 91 8.21 3.70 -28.20
CA ILE A 91 8.08 2.84 -27.01
C ILE A 91 6.91 1.86 -27.14
N SER A 92 5.88 2.22 -27.90
CA SER A 92 4.61 1.48 -27.98
C SER A 92 4.29 0.94 -29.39
N TRP A 93 5.33 0.74 -30.22
CA TRP A 93 5.17 0.13 -31.54
C TRP A 93 4.76 -1.35 -31.46
N ASP A 94 5.45 -2.12 -30.62
CA ASP A 94 5.30 -3.58 -30.58
C ASP A 94 4.20 -4.05 -29.63
N LYS A 95 3.84 -3.22 -28.65
CA LYS A 95 2.88 -3.56 -27.60
C LYS A 95 2.02 -2.37 -27.22
N PRO A 96 0.70 -2.57 -27.01
CA PRO A 96 -0.15 -1.56 -26.39
C PRO A 96 0.40 -1.10 -25.05
N LEU A 97 0.45 0.21 -24.86
CA LEU A 97 0.90 0.86 -23.64
C LEU A 97 -0.34 1.36 -22.88
N PRO A 98 -0.65 0.78 -21.71
CA PRO A 98 -1.80 1.21 -20.92
C PRO A 98 -1.53 2.57 -20.27
N ILE A 99 -2.49 3.49 -20.41
CA ILE A 99 -2.53 4.81 -19.80
C ILE A 99 -3.74 4.89 -18.86
N TYR A 100 -3.47 5.16 -17.59
CA TYR A 100 -4.48 5.28 -16.53
C TYR A 100 -4.65 6.74 -16.13
N ALA A 101 -5.88 7.26 -16.23
CA ALA A 101 -6.21 8.60 -15.78
C ALA A 101 -7.71 8.74 -15.51
N GLU A 102 -8.13 9.83 -14.89
CA GLU A 102 -9.57 10.12 -14.82
C GLU A 102 -10.14 10.36 -16.21
N GLU A 103 -11.42 10.06 -16.40
CA GLU A 103 -12.11 10.18 -17.69
C GLU A 103 -12.01 11.59 -18.30
N ARG A 104 -12.01 12.64 -17.47
CA ARG A 104 -11.78 14.03 -17.88
C ARG A 104 -10.41 14.22 -18.56
N VAL A 105 -9.37 13.60 -18.00
CA VAL A 105 -8.00 13.64 -18.53
C VAL A 105 -7.91 12.80 -19.80
N LEU A 106 -8.50 11.60 -19.82
CA LEU A 106 -8.56 10.75 -21.01
C LEU A 106 -9.29 11.43 -22.18
N ALA A 107 -10.37 12.18 -21.90
CA ALA A 107 -11.06 12.97 -22.89
C ALA A 107 -10.17 14.08 -23.48
N ALA A 108 -9.38 14.77 -22.65
CA ALA A 108 -8.41 15.76 -23.11
C ALA A 108 -7.31 15.14 -24.00
N ILE A 109 -6.84 13.93 -23.65
CA ILE A 109 -5.87 13.17 -24.46
C ILE A 109 -6.49 12.81 -25.82
N ARG A 110 -7.70 12.24 -25.83
CA ARG A 110 -8.42 11.90 -27.07
C ARG A 110 -8.62 13.12 -27.96
N HIS A 111 -8.87 14.29 -27.36
CA HIS A 111 -9.01 15.54 -28.11
C HIS A 111 -7.68 16.03 -28.71
N ARG A 112 -6.60 16.06 -27.92
CA ARG A 112 -5.29 16.55 -28.38
C ARG A 112 -4.65 15.62 -29.40
N LEU A 113 -4.64 14.32 -29.10
CA LEU A 113 -4.07 13.26 -29.93
C LEU A 113 -5.15 12.58 -30.79
N HIS A 114 -6.13 13.34 -31.27
CA HIS A 114 -7.27 12.82 -32.02
C HIS A 114 -6.90 11.97 -33.25
N TYR A 115 -5.68 12.11 -33.78
CA TYR A 115 -5.15 11.29 -34.88
C TYR A 115 -4.71 9.89 -34.45
N TYR A 116 -4.44 9.65 -33.16
CA TYR A 116 -4.17 8.31 -32.59
C TYR A 116 -5.42 7.47 -32.46
N PHE A 117 -6.54 8.09 -32.10
CA PHE A 117 -7.79 7.39 -31.78
C PHE A 117 -8.78 7.32 -32.95
N ARG A 118 -8.31 7.51 -34.20
CA ARG A 118 -9.17 7.36 -35.39
C ARG A 118 -9.38 5.90 -35.72
N LYS A 119 -10.49 5.58 -36.41
CA LYS A 119 -10.82 4.21 -36.86
C LYS A 119 -9.70 3.55 -37.68
N ASN A 120 -8.97 4.33 -38.47
CA ASN A 120 -7.79 3.90 -39.23
C ASN A 120 -6.59 4.78 -38.84
N PRO A 121 -5.80 4.40 -37.82
CA PRO A 121 -4.61 5.13 -37.43
C PRO A 121 -3.56 5.13 -38.53
N TYR A 122 -2.69 6.14 -38.56
CA TYR A 122 -1.52 6.15 -39.43
C TYR A 122 -0.58 4.97 -39.09
N PRO A 123 0.09 4.35 -40.09
CA PRO A 123 1.14 3.36 -39.82
C PRO A 123 2.20 3.93 -38.89
N GLY A 124 2.54 3.21 -37.81
CA GLY A 124 3.50 3.65 -36.80
C GLY A 124 2.94 4.60 -35.73
N SER A 125 1.61 4.81 -35.67
CA SER A 125 0.96 5.39 -34.49
C SER A 125 1.18 4.50 -33.26
N PRO A 126 1.38 5.09 -32.08
CA PRO A 126 1.50 4.34 -30.83
C PRO A 126 0.19 3.63 -30.53
N GLN A 127 0.30 2.43 -29.97
CA GLN A 127 -0.85 1.70 -29.46
C GLN A 127 -1.06 2.13 -28.00
N LEU A 128 -2.02 3.02 -27.75
CA LEU A 128 -2.32 3.53 -26.41
C LEU A 128 -3.68 3.03 -25.96
N ASP A 129 -3.71 2.25 -24.89
CA ASP A 129 -4.94 1.75 -24.29
C ASP A 129 -5.32 2.66 -23.11
N LEU A 130 -6.50 3.28 -23.17
CA LEU A 130 -6.94 4.25 -22.16
C LEU A 130 -7.83 3.56 -21.11
N TYR A 131 -7.41 3.60 -19.85
CA TYR A 131 -8.10 2.98 -18.73
C TYR A 131 -8.60 4.05 -17.74
N PRO A 132 -9.92 4.26 -17.61
CA PRO A 132 -10.45 5.20 -16.64
C PRO A 132 -10.22 4.69 -15.22
N ILE A 133 -9.79 5.60 -14.34
CA ILE A 133 -9.60 5.33 -12.90
C ILE A 133 -10.36 6.36 -12.05
N HIS A 134 -10.56 6.04 -10.78
CA HIS A 134 -11.33 6.87 -9.85
C HIS A 134 -10.55 7.14 -8.55
N PRO A 135 -10.64 8.34 -7.96
CA PRO A 135 -10.00 8.64 -6.70
C PRO A 135 -10.49 7.72 -5.58
N GLY A 136 -9.57 7.22 -4.75
CA GLY A 136 -9.86 6.36 -3.61
C GLY A 136 -10.14 4.89 -3.96
N ILE A 137 -10.16 4.54 -5.24
CA ILE A 137 -10.33 3.16 -5.70
C ILE A 137 -8.98 2.66 -6.23
N PRO A 138 -8.31 1.70 -5.55
CA PRO A 138 -7.07 1.11 -6.05
C PRO A 138 -7.27 0.42 -7.40
N PHE A 139 -6.21 0.36 -8.20
CA PHE A 139 -6.17 -0.40 -9.45
C PHE A 139 -4.81 -1.08 -9.61
N GLU A 140 -4.78 -2.17 -10.37
CA GLU A 140 -3.53 -2.85 -10.71
C GLU A 140 -2.93 -2.29 -12.00
N ALA A 141 -1.63 -1.98 -11.97
CA ALA A 141 -0.84 -1.69 -13.16
C ALA A 141 0.58 -2.19 -12.98
N ALA A 142 1.12 -2.80 -14.04
CA ALA A 142 2.51 -3.23 -14.09
C ALA A 142 2.96 -4.04 -12.87
N ASP A 143 2.13 -5.01 -12.43
CA ASP A 143 2.29 -5.91 -11.26
C ASP A 143 2.21 -5.29 -9.85
N MET A 144 1.65 -4.10 -9.75
CA MET A 144 1.49 -3.37 -8.50
C MET A 144 0.09 -2.78 -8.37
N GLU A 145 -0.44 -2.78 -7.14
CA GLU A 145 -1.60 -1.95 -6.77
C GLU A 145 -1.17 -0.49 -6.62
N ILE A 146 -1.90 0.41 -7.28
CA ILE A 146 -1.72 1.86 -7.22
C ILE A 146 -2.99 2.50 -6.66
N LEU A 147 -2.85 3.37 -5.66
CA LEU A 147 -3.96 4.11 -5.08
C LEU A 147 -3.99 5.56 -5.62
N PRO A 148 -5.00 5.95 -6.41
CA PRO A 148 -5.23 7.34 -6.78
C PRO A 148 -5.80 8.13 -5.60
N ILE A 149 -5.20 9.27 -5.28
CA ILE A 149 -5.57 10.11 -4.14
C ILE A 149 -6.08 11.46 -4.67
N ARG A 150 -7.31 11.84 -4.29
CA ARG A 150 -7.87 13.14 -4.68
C ARG A 150 -7.11 14.27 -3.99
N VAL A 151 -6.63 15.22 -4.79
CA VAL A 151 -6.07 16.49 -4.34
C VAL A 151 -6.60 17.66 -5.17
N MET A 152 -6.40 18.89 -4.69
CA MET A 152 -6.89 20.11 -5.36
C MET A 152 -5.75 20.99 -5.84
N HIS A 153 -5.79 21.32 -7.13
CA HIS A 153 -4.94 22.30 -7.80
C HIS A 153 -5.74 23.59 -7.99
N ALA A 154 -5.70 24.49 -7.00
CA ALA A 154 -6.72 25.53 -6.81
C ALA A 154 -8.15 24.93 -6.83
N GLY A 155 -8.99 25.33 -7.78
CA GLY A 155 -10.34 24.78 -7.96
C GLY A 155 -10.41 23.50 -8.79
N LEU A 156 -9.31 23.06 -9.39
CA LEU A 156 -9.27 21.87 -10.25
C LEU A 156 -9.00 20.61 -9.41
N PRO A 157 -9.92 19.63 -9.38
CA PRO A 157 -9.63 18.34 -8.75
C PRO A 157 -8.70 17.52 -9.64
N ILE A 158 -7.55 17.11 -9.10
CA ILE A 158 -6.54 16.28 -9.79
C ILE A 158 -6.23 15.03 -8.96
N LEU A 159 -5.37 14.16 -9.49
CA LEU A 159 -4.90 12.97 -8.80
C LEU A 159 -3.44 13.10 -8.34
N ALA A 160 -3.18 12.63 -7.14
CA ALA A 160 -1.88 12.16 -6.69
C ALA A 160 -1.89 10.62 -6.69
N TYR A 161 -0.73 9.97 -6.54
CA TYR A 161 -0.64 8.51 -6.55
C TYR A 161 0.19 7.98 -5.39
N ARG A 162 -0.28 6.92 -4.76
CA ARG A 162 0.50 6.08 -3.84
C ARG A 162 0.80 4.73 -4.51
N LEU A 163 2.09 4.37 -4.50
CA LEU A 163 2.67 3.15 -5.06
C LEU A 163 3.46 2.45 -3.95
N GLY A 164 2.79 1.56 -3.21
CA GLY A 164 3.34 0.96 -1.99
C GLY A 164 3.65 2.01 -0.91
N ASP A 165 4.93 2.12 -0.52
CA ASP A 165 5.43 3.08 0.47
C ASP A 165 5.93 4.39 -0.12
N PHE A 166 5.74 4.58 -1.43
CA PHE A 166 6.03 5.82 -2.13
C PHE A 166 4.75 6.55 -2.47
N ALA A 167 4.72 7.87 -2.33
CA ALA A 167 3.69 8.70 -2.92
C ALA A 167 4.28 9.84 -3.74
N PHE A 168 3.60 10.13 -4.85
CA PHE A 168 3.86 11.25 -5.73
C PHE A 168 2.70 12.23 -5.70
N VAL A 169 2.97 13.46 -5.27
CA VAL A 169 2.00 14.53 -5.09
C VAL A 169 2.56 15.80 -5.75
N THR A 170 2.20 16.05 -7.01
CA THR A 170 2.53 17.32 -7.69
C THR A 170 1.30 18.22 -7.79
N ASP A 171 1.52 19.49 -8.12
CA ASP A 171 0.47 20.45 -8.43
C ASP A 171 -0.57 20.66 -7.32
N LEU A 172 -0.26 20.25 -6.09
CA LEU A 172 -1.13 20.39 -4.93
C LEU A 172 -1.19 21.84 -4.46
N LYS A 173 -2.41 22.33 -4.20
CA LYS A 173 -2.66 23.47 -3.32
C LYS A 173 -3.27 23.06 -1.98
N THR A 174 -4.32 22.22 -2.01
CA THR A 174 -5.01 21.77 -0.80
C THR A 174 -5.38 20.30 -0.86
N ILE A 175 -5.30 19.62 0.29
CA ILE A 175 -5.64 18.22 0.47
C ILE A 175 -6.68 18.07 1.58
N SER A 176 -7.69 17.23 1.36
CA SER A 176 -8.73 16.97 2.37
C SER A 176 -8.17 16.13 3.52
N PRO A 177 -8.74 16.20 4.75
CA PRO A 177 -8.35 15.31 5.84
C PRO A 177 -8.50 13.82 5.52
N VAL A 178 -9.49 13.47 4.68
CA VAL A 178 -9.72 12.08 4.24
C VAL A 178 -8.59 11.62 3.32
N SER A 179 -8.25 12.42 2.30
CA SER A 179 -7.15 12.13 1.38
C SER A 179 -5.80 12.06 2.10
N LEU A 180 -5.58 12.94 3.10
CA LEU A 180 -4.33 12.99 3.86
C LEU A 180 -4.02 11.67 4.58
N LYS A 181 -5.04 10.96 5.08
CA LYS A 181 -4.85 9.63 5.72
C LYS A 181 -4.18 8.63 4.78
N SER A 182 -4.41 8.74 3.47
CA SER A 182 -3.83 7.85 2.47
C SER A 182 -2.32 8.06 2.30
N LEU A 183 -1.77 9.17 2.80
CA LEU A 183 -0.32 9.44 2.78
C LEU A 183 0.39 8.95 4.04
N GLN A 184 -0.31 8.40 5.04
CA GLN A 184 0.35 7.93 6.26
C GLN A 184 1.15 6.63 6.04
N GLY A 185 2.26 6.51 6.76
CA GLY A 185 3.13 5.32 6.75
C GLY A 185 4.02 5.20 5.51
N LEU A 186 4.23 6.28 4.77
CA LEU A 186 5.15 6.30 3.64
C LEU A 186 6.60 6.18 4.10
N SER A 187 7.41 5.49 3.29
CA SER A 187 8.88 5.56 3.40
C SER A 187 9.43 6.75 2.62
N LEU A 188 8.77 7.11 1.50
CA LEU A 188 9.19 8.21 0.63
C LEU A 188 8.00 9.02 0.11
N LEU A 189 8.12 10.35 0.17
CA LEU A 189 7.14 11.29 -0.39
C LEU A 189 7.83 12.26 -1.35
N LEU A 190 7.39 12.32 -2.61
CA LEU A 190 7.78 13.39 -3.54
C LEU A 190 6.60 14.37 -3.67
N LEU A 191 6.80 15.60 -3.18
CA LEU A 191 5.74 16.60 -2.98
C LEU A 191 6.10 17.94 -3.65
N ASN A 192 5.14 18.63 -4.27
CA ASN A 192 5.43 19.96 -4.83
C ASN A 192 5.68 21.02 -3.75
N GLY A 193 6.64 21.91 -4.02
CA GLY A 193 6.85 23.15 -3.26
C GLY A 193 7.35 24.21 -4.24
N LEU A 194 6.45 25.04 -4.77
CA LEU A 194 6.74 25.83 -5.97
C LEU A 194 7.83 26.90 -5.75
N ARG A 195 7.73 27.59 -4.61
CA ARG A 195 8.53 28.76 -4.16
C ARG A 195 8.08 29.17 -2.76
N HIS A 196 8.73 30.14 -2.12
CA HIS A 196 8.27 30.68 -0.83
C HIS A 196 7.02 31.56 -0.94
N LYS A 197 6.94 32.41 -1.98
CA LYS A 197 5.80 33.31 -2.14
C LYS A 197 4.52 32.53 -2.46
N PRO A 198 3.38 32.83 -1.80
CA PRO A 198 2.10 32.19 -2.08
C PRO A 198 1.77 32.13 -3.58
N HIS A 199 1.11 31.04 -3.95
CA HIS A 199 0.61 30.81 -5.30
C HIS A 199 -0.84 30.36 -5.24
N LEU A 200 -1.62 30.71 -6.26
CA LEU A 200 -3.04 30.40 -6.35
C LEU A 200 -3.29 28.88 -6.35
N SER A 201 -2.50 28.16 -7.15
CA SER A 201 -2.73 26.76 -7.48
C SER A 201 -1.69 25.78 -6.93
N HIS A 202 -0.66 26.28 -6.22
CA HIS A 202 0.42 25.44 -5.70
C HIS A 202 0.75 25.78 -4.25
N GLN A 203 1.22 24.76 -3.53
CA GLN A 203 1.83 24.92 -2.23
C GLN A 203 3.14 25.70 -2.33
N THR A 204 3.40 26.50 -1.30
CA THR A 204 4.75 27.04 -1.04
C THR A 204 5.66 25.94 -0.51
N ILE A 205 6.97 26.22 -0.45
CA ILE A 205 7.94 25.31 0.19
C ILE A 205 7.59 25.11 1.67
N ASP A 206 7.20 26.18 2.37
CA ASP A 206 6.81 26.13 3.78
C ASP A 206 5.52 25.30 4.00
N GLU A 207 4.50 25.48 3.15
CA GLU A 207 3.27 24.68 3.16
C GLU A 207 3.55 23.19 2.88
N ALA A 208 4.57 22.89 2.07
CA ALA A 208 5.00 21.52 1.79
C ALA A 208 5.71 20.88 3.00
N ILE A 209 6.59 21.62 3.69
CA ILE A 209 7.24 21.17 4.93
C ILE A 209 6.19 20.84 6.00
N ASP A 210 5.21 21.72 6.20
CA ASP A 210 4.13 21.50 7.15
C ASP A 210 3.30 20.24 6.81
N LEU A 211 3.08 20.00 5.51
CA LEU A 211 2.36 18.80 5.06
C LEU A 211 3.17 17.53 5.31
N ILE A 212 4.48 17.53 5.04
CA ILE A 212 5.38 16.40 5.33
C ILE A 212 5.34 16.05 6.83
N ALA A 213 5.36 17.06 7.70
CA ALA A 213 5.25 16.86 9.14
C ALA A 213 3.91 16.18 9.52
N ARG A 214 2.79 16.65 8.95
CA ARG A 214 1.45 16.07 9.18
C ARG A 214 1.29 14.65 8.64
N VAL A 215 2.06 14.28 7.64
CA VAL A 215 2.08 12.92 7.07
C VAL A 215 2.83 11.92 7.97
N GLY A 216 3.68 12.41 8.88
CA GLY A 216 4.46 11.58 9.79
C GLY A 216 5.96 11.55 9.49
N HIS A 217 6.49 12.61 8.85
CA HIS A 217 7.93 12.79 8.59
C HIS A 217 8.58 11.66 7.78
N PRO A 218 8.00 11.22 6.64
CA PRO A 218 8.72 10.33 5.74
C PRO A 218 9.97 11.05 5.20
N LYS A 219 10.93 10.29 4.66
CA LYS A 219 11.92 10.89 3.77
C LYS A 219 11.16 11.60 2.65
N ALA A 220 11.52 12.83 2.34
CA ALA A 220 10.77 13.64 1.40
C ALA A 220 11.65 14.38 0.42
N TYR A 221 11.14 14.51 -0.79
CA TYR A 221 11.72 15.32 -1.84
C TYR A 221 10.75 16.41 -2.28
N ILE A 222 11.23 17.66 -2.37
CA ILE A 222 10.46 18.79 -2.89
C ILE A 222 10.63 18.87 -4.41
N THR A 223 9.54 18.86 -5.17
CA THR A 223 9.52 18.92 -6.65
C THR A 223 8.68 20.09 -7.16
N HIS A 224 8.54 20.18 -8.48
CA HIS A 224 7.76 21.20 -9.19
C HIS A 224 8.22 22.62 -8.80
N LEU A 225 9.54 22.78 -8.68
CA LEU A 225 10.21 24.01 -8.27
C LEU A 225 10.25 25.01 -9.44
N SER A 226 9.89 26.26 -9.17
CA SER A 226 10.01 27.35 -10.16
C SER A 226 11.36 28.04 -10.05
N HIS A 227 11.70 28.91 -11.02
CA HIS A 227 12.87 29.77 -10.92
C HIS A 227 12.81 30.82 -9.78
N HIS A 228 11.68 30.90 -9.06
CA HIS A 228 11.51 31.72 -7.86
C HIS A 228 11.73 30.92 -6.56
N ALA A 229 11.98 29.62 -6.66
CA ALA A 229 12.54 28.87 -5.54
C ALA A 229 14.00 29.29 -5.30
N PRO A 230 14.53 29.15 -4.08
CA PRO A 230 15.95 29.37 -3.82
C PRO A 230 16.82 28.41 -4.63
N LEU A 231 18.10 28.73 -4.79
CA LEU A 231 19.08 27.82 -5.39
C LEU A 231 19.15 26.51 -4.60
N MET A 232 19.51 25.41 -5.27
CA MET A 232 19.69 24.10 -4.62
C MET A 232 20.54 24.18 -3.34
N VAL A 233 21.67 24.90 -3.42
CA VAL A 233 22.58 25.12 -2.29
C VAL A 233 21.95 25.92 -1.16
N GLU A 234 21.03 26.84 -1.44
CA GLU A 234 20.34 27.62 -0.41
C GLU A 234 19.31 26.77 0.33
N MET A 235 18.56 25.94 -0.42
CA MET A 235 17.55 25.04 0.15
C MET A 235 18.13 24.05 1.15
N SER A 236 19.33 23.52 0.92
CA SER A 236 19.97 22.59 1.86
C SER A 236 20.27 23.19 3.25
N HIS A 237 20.25 24.52 3.40
CA HIS A 237 20.51 25.16 4.69
C HIS A 237 19.28 25.28 5.59
N PHE A 238 18.07 25.25 5.02
CA PHE A 238 16.83 25.47 5.79
C PHE A 238 15.82 24.34 5.71
N LEU A 239 15.95 23.41 4.76
CA LEU A 239 15.09 22.23 4.73
C LEU A 239 15.35 21.35 5.96
N PRO A 240 14.29 20.83 6.62
CA PRO A 240 14.44 19.93 7.77
C PRO A 240 15.20 18.65 7.42
N GLU A 241 15.71 17.98 8.44
CA GLU A 241 16.30 16.65 8.30
C GLU A 241 15.30 15.68 7.63
N GLY A 242 15.78 14.91 6.65
CA GLY A 242 14.95 14.01 5.87
C GLY A 242 14.19 14.67 4.71
N VAL A 243 14.24 16.00 4.55
CA VAL A 243 13.62 16.75 3.44
C VAL A 243 14.70 17.34 2.55
N VAL A 244 14.65 17.06 1.24
CA VAL A 244 15.65 17.55 0.28
C VAL A 244 14.95 18.09 -0.97
N ALA A 245 15.49 19.12 -1.62
CA ALA A 245 15.01 19.52 -2.93
C ALA A 245 15.37 18.46 -3.98
N SER A 246 14.41 18.04 -4.81
CA SER A 246 14.67 17.11 -5.91
C SER A 246 15.46 17.80 -7.03
N TYR A 247 16.10 17.00 -7.86
CA TYR A 247 16.74 17.45 -9.09
C TYR A 247 16.55 16.38 -10.18
N ASP A 248 16.75 16.80 -11.41
CA ASP A 248 16.63 15.95 -12.58
C ASP A 248 17.68 14.83 -12.59
N GLY A 249 17.22 13.58 -12.61
CA GLY A 249 18.07 12.39 -12.53
C GLY A 249 18.31 11.88 -11.11
N LEU A 250 17.68 12.47 -10.08
CA LEU A 250 17.68 11.92 -8.74
C LEU A 250 17.11 10.49 -8.75
N GLU A 251 17.89 9.52 -8.25
CA GLU A 251 17.44 8.15 -8.02
C GLU A 251 17.31 7.87 -6.53
N GLU A 252 16.21 7.25 -6.12
CA GLU A 252 16.02 6.80 -4.74
C GLU A 252 15.52 5.35 -4.72
N SER A 253 16.21 4.49 -3.98
CA SER A 253 15.77 3.13 -3.73
C SER A 253 14.73 3.11 -2.62
N LEU A 254 13.65 2.38 -2.85
CA LEU A 254 12.60 2.18 -1.85
C LEU A 254 12.90 0.89 -1.07
N PRO A 255 12.56 0.84 0.23
CA PRO A 255 12.64 -0.40 0.98
C PRO A 255 11.80 -1.46 0.28
N LYS A 256 12.30 -2.70 0.28
CA LYS A 256 11.50 -3.83 -0.21
C LYS A 256 10.30 -4.00 0.70
N SER A 257 9.15 -4.32 0.10
CA SER A 257 8.00 -4.79 0.87
C SER A 257 8.42 -5.97 1.76
N PRO A 258 8.04 -5.99 3.04
CA PRO A 258 8.44 -7.04 3.97
C PRO A 258 7.88 -8.41 3.61
N TYR A 259 6.78 -8.45 2.87
CA TYR A 259 6.10 -9.65 2.39
C TYR A 259 5.27 -9.33 1.15
N ARG A 260 4.78 -10.37 0.46
CA ARG A 260 3.72 -10.24 -0.56
C ARG A 260 2.35 -10.32 0.10
N TYR A 261 1.43 -9.44 -0.28
CA TYR A 261 0.05 -9.47 0.20
C TYR A 261 -0.88 -10.04 -0.88
N ALA A 262 -1.89 -10.79 -0.48
CA ALA A 262 -3.00 -11.21 -1.34
C ALA A 262 -4.31 -11.19 -0.54
N ASP A 263 -5.36 -10.60 -1.11
CA ASP A 263 -6.73 -10.84 -0.67
C ASP A 263 -7.31 -11.95 -1.53
N CYS A 264 -7.61 -13.09 -0.91
CA CYS A 264 -8.15 -14.26 -1.58
C CYS A 264 -9.69 -14.22 -1.67
N GLY A 265 -10.34 -13.20 -1.11
CA GLY A 265 -11.80 -13.13 -1.05
C GLY A 265 -12.42 -14.33 -0.32
N GLU A 266 -13.58 -14.77 -0.80
CA GLU A 266 -14.19 -16.01 -0.36
C GLU A 266 -13.43 -17.22 -0.92
N MET A 267 -12.94 -18.08 -0.03
CA MET A 267 -12.16 -19.25 -0.40
C MET A 267 -12.52 -20.44 0.50
N PRO A 268 -12.67 -21.66 -0.03
CA PRO A 268 -12.81 -22.85 0.80
C PRO A 268 -11.67 -23.02 1.81
N TYR A 269 -12.00 -23.38 3.04
CA TYR A 269 -10.99 -23.47 4.12
C TYR A 269 -9.88 -24.49 3.81
N ASP A 270 -10.23 -25.61 3.19
CA ASP A 270 -9.30 -26.64 2.75
C ASP A 270 -8.34 -26.16 1.66
N GLU A 271 -8.85 -25.42 0.66
CA GLU A 271 -8.00 -24.82 -0.38
C GLU A 271 -7.03 -23.80 0.22
N ALA A 272 -7.51 -22.93 1.12
CA ALA A 272 -6.66 -21.97 1.82
C ALA A 272 -5.58 -22.67 2.67
N LEU A 273 -5.92 -23.79 3.31
CA LEU A 273 -4.96 -24.58 4.09
C LEU A 273 -3.89 -25.23 3.19
N ASP A 274 -4.26 -25.72 2.01
CA ASP A 274 -3.32 -26.30 1.05
C ASP A 274 -2.36 -25.26 0.47
N VAL A 275 -2.84 -24.06 0.16
CA VAL A 275 -1.98 -22.93 -0.24
C VAL A 275 -1.01 -22.57 0.88
N GLN A 276 -1.48 -22.47 2.12
CA GLN A 276 -0.60 -22.19 3.27
C GLN A 276 0.48 -23.24 3.44
N ARG A 277 0.15 -24.53 3.33
CA ARG A 277 1.11 -25.64 3.43
C ARG A 277 2.15 -25.59 2.32
N SER A 278 1.73 -25.35 1.09
CA SER A 278 2.62 -25.21 -0.07
C SER A 278 3.63 -24.07 0.14
N LEU A 279 3.16 -22.89 0.56
CA LEU A 279 4.01 -21.75 0.88
C LEU A 279 4.97 -22.03 2.06
N PHE A 280 4.46 -22.65 3.12
CA PHE A 280 5.23 -23.02 4.30
C PHE A 280 6.36 -24.00 3.97
N ASP A 281 6.06 -25.04 3.20
CA ASP A 281 7.05 -26.03 2.75
C ASP A 281 8.06 -25.43 1.77
N ALA A 282 7.63 -24.51 0.89
CA ALA A 282 8.52 -23.77 0.01
C ALA A 282 9.52 -22.91 0.80
N LEU A 283 9.08 -22.20 1.85
CA LEU A 283 9.96 -21.45 2.74
C LEU A 283 10.94 -22.37 3.47
N LEU A 284 10.48 -23.48 4.05
CA LEU A 284 11.35 -24.45 4.71
C LEU A 284 12.42 -25.02 3.77
N LYS A 285 12.03 -25.34 2.53
CA LYS A 285 12.94 -25.84 1.49
C LYS A 285 13.96 -24.78 1.09
N ALA A 286 13.53 -23.54 0.89
CA ALA A 286 14.43 -22.42 0.58
C ALA A 286 15.46 -22.21 1.70
N LYS A 287 15.03 -22.21 2.98
CA LYS A 287 15.93 -22.13 4.14
C LYS A 287 16.92 -23.29 4.19
N ALA A 288 16.45 -24.53 4.00
CA ALA A 288 17.33 -25.70 3.98
C ALA A 288 18.39 -25.65 2.87
N MET A 289 18.12 -24.92 1.78
CA MET A 289 19.02 -24.71 0.65
C MET A 289 19.81 -23.38 0.73
N ASN A 290 19.70 -22.61 1.83
CA ASN A 290 20.26 -21.27 1.97
C ASN A 290 19.89 -20.33 0.80
N ARG A 291 18.65 -20.43 0.30
CA ARG A 291 18.10 -19.55 -0.73
C ARG A 291 17.27 -18.42 -0.11
N PRO A 292 17.14 -17.26 -0.79
CA PRO A 292 16.24 -16.20 -0.36
C PRO A 292 14.82 -16.71 -0.14
N THR A 293 14.19 -16.26 0.94
CA THR A 293 12.81 -16.56 1.32
C THR A 293 11.90 -15.38 0.97
N HIS A 294 10.63 -15.68 0.69
CA HIS A 294 9.62 -14.68 0.35
C HIS A 294 8.37 -14.92 1.19
N SER A 295 8.22 -14.12 2.25
CA SER A 295 7.06 -14.13 3.15
C SER A 295 5.78 -13.70 2.42
N VAL A 296 4.64 -14.30 2.77
CA VAL A 296 3.32 -14.00 2.17
C VAL A 296 2.27 -13.79 3.25
N LEU A 297 1.46 -12.74 3.14
CA LEU A 297 0.27 -12.49 3.95
C LEU A 297 -0.97 -12.68 3.08
N MET A 298 -1.84 -13.63 3.46
CA MET A 298 -3.12 -13.83 2.78
C MET A 298 -4.27 -13.45 3.69
N PHE A 299 -5.25 -12.72 3.18
CA PHE A 299 -6.56 -12.56 3.83
C PHE A 299 -7.60 -13.40 3.10
N CYS A 300 -8.43 -14.10 3.85
CA CYS A 300 -9.52 -14.91 3.33
C CYS A 300 -10.79 -14.68 4.15
N GLU A 301 -11.93 -14.92 3.51
CA GLU A 301 -13.20 -15.24 4.14
C GLU A 301 -13.57 -16.68 3.77
N HIS A 302 -14.24 -17.39 4.68
CA HIS A 302 -14.57 -18.81 4.48
C HIS A 302 -16.07 -19.04 4.56
N GLU A 303 -16.54 -20.15 4.00
CA GLU A 303 -17.80 -20.75 4.41
C GLU A 303 -17.78 -21.15 5.90
N PRO A 304 -18.96 -21.35 6.54
CA PRO A 304 -19.05 -21.81 7.92
C PRO A 304 -18.24 -23.10 8.17
N VAL A 305 -17.21 -23.02 9.00
CA VAL A 305 -16.31 -24.13 9.32
C VAL A 305 -15.85 -24.05 10.77
N LEU A 306 -15.69 -25.22 11.40
CA LEU A 306 -15.07 -25.37 12.71
C LEU A 306 -13.69 -26.02 12.56
N THR A 307 -12.69 -25.45 13.21
CA THR A 307 -11.33 -25.98 13.18
C THR A 307 -10.91 -26.38 14.59
N ILE A 308 -10.29 -27.55 14.73
CA ILE A 308 -9.75 -28.08 15.97
C ILE A 308 -8.23 -28.10 15.84
N GLY A 309 -7.54 -27.33 16.68
CA GLY A 309 -6.08 -27.23 16.68
C GLY A 309 -5.38 -28.49 17.21
N ARG A 310 -4.05 -28.47 17.20
CA ARG A 310 -3.20 -29.64 17.52
C ARG A 310 -3.45 -30.23 18.92
N HIS A 311 -3.78 -29.38 19.88
CA HIS A 311 -4.05 -29.76 21.27
C HIS A 311 -5.52 -29.57 21.62
N GLY A 312 -6.40 -29.49 20.62
CA GLY A 312 -7.81 -29.22 20.83
C GLY A 312 -8.55 -30.41 21.42
N ASP A 313 -9.48 -30.13 22.33
CA ASP A 313 -10.33 -31.14 22.94
C ASP A 313 -11.62 -31.27 22.14
N LYS A 314 -11.92 -32.47 21.64
CA LYS A 314 -13.16 -32.75 20.92
C LYS A 314 -14.39 -32.55 21.80
N ALA A 315 -14.26 -32.63 23.13
CA ALA A 315 -15.34 -32.32 24.06
C ALA A 315 -15.82 -30.86 23.98
N ASN A 316 -14.99 -29.95 23.44
CA ASN A 316 -15.38 -28.56 23.22
C ASN A 316 -16.20 -28.35 21.94
N LEU A 317 -16.47 -29.40 21.16
CA LEU A 317 -17.50 -29.40 20.13
C LEU A 317 -18.85 -29.74 20.77
N LEU A 318 -19.71 -28.74 20.93
CA LEU A 318 -21.02 -28.89 21.57
C LEU A 318 -22.10 -29.33 20.57
N ALA A 319 -21.86 -29.10 19.27
CA ALA A 319 -22.80 -29.45 18.22
C ALA A 319 -22.82 -30.94 17.89
N ASP A 320 -24.02 -31.49 17.75
CA ASP A 320 -24.21 -32.84 17.22
C ASP A 320 -24.11 -32.87 15.68
N SER A 321 -24.06 -34.08 15.11
CA SER A 321 -23.95 -34.28 13.66
C SER A 321 -25.13 -33.70 12.87
N LEU A 322 -26.32 -33.63 13.47
CA LEU A 322 -27.52 -33.09 12.83
C LEU A 322 -27.47 -31.56 12.76
N GLN A 323 -27.03 -30.90 13.83
CA GLN A 323 -26.81 -29.46 13.88
C GLN A 323 -25.73 -29.01 12.89
N LEU A 324 -24.62 -29.75 12.82
CA LEU A 324 -23.55 -29.49 11.84
C LEU A 324 -24.06 -29.63 10.41
N SER A 325 -24.82 -30.68 10.11
CA SER A 325 -25.38 -30.92 8.78
C SER A 325 -26.40 -29.86 8.37
N ASN A 326 -27.34 -29.50 9.26
CA ASN A 326 -28.39 -28.51 8.98
C ASN A 326 -27.82 -27.12 8.72
N ARG A 327 -26.69 -26.77 9.35
CA ARG A 327 -26.00 -25.49 9.17
C ARG A 327 -24.88 -25.55 8.12
N HIS A 328 -24.69 -26.68 7.44
CA HIS A 328 -23.65 -26.90 6.43
C HIS A 328 -22.23 -26.62 6.95
N ILE A 329 -21.96 -26.97 8.22
CA ILE A 329 -20.68 -26.70 8.89
C ILE A 329 -19.74 -27.90 8.71
N ARG A 330 -18.56 -27.65 8.13
CA ARG A 330 -17.47 -28.64 8.08
C ARG A 330 -16.60 -28.58 9.33
N VAL A 331 -16.04 -29.71 9.76
CA VAL A 331 -15.11 -29.78 10.91
C VAL A 331 -13.75 -30.28 10.43
N HIS A 332 -12.70 -29.49 10.65
CA HIS A 332 -11.33 -29.82 10.26
C HIS A 332 -10.42 -29.94 11.48
N THR A 333 -9.63 -31.01 11.55
CA THR A 333 -8.49 -31.09 12.49
C THR A 333 -7.25 -30.54 11.80
N VAL A 334 -6.62 -29.55 12.43
CA VAL A 334 -5.52 -28.78 11.85
C VAL A 334 -4.35 -28.65 12.82
N ASP A 335 -3.18 -28.32 12.27
CA ASP A 335 -1.90 -28.32 12.95
C ASP A 335 -1.50 -26.96 13.56
N ARG A 336 -2.48 -26.08 13.77
CA ARG A 336 -2.33 -24.78 14.44
C ARG A 336 -2.33 -24.90 15.96
N GLY A 337 -1.77 -23.89 16.63
CA GLY A 337 -1.95 -23.67 18.06
C GLY A 337 -3.40 -23.31 18.43
N GLY A 338 -3.74 -23.49 19.70
CA GLY A 338 -5.08 -23.29 20.23
C GLY A 338 -5.98 -24.53 20.11
N ASP A 339 -7.19 -24.37 20.59
CA ASP A 339 -8.20 -25.43 20.71
C ASP A 339 -9.18 -25.36 19.51
N ILE A 340 -10.49 -25.29 19.75
CA ILE A 340 -11.53 -25.15 18.72
C ILE A 340 -11.86 -23.68 18.41
N THR A 341 -12.14 -23.35 17.15
CA THR A 341 -12.69 -22.05 16.75
C THR A 341 -13.58 -22.17 15.51
N TYR A 342 -14.38 -21.13 15.27
CA TYR A 342 -15.18 -20.95 14.07
C TYR A 342 -14.53 -20.00 13.07
N HIS A 343 -14.71 -20.29 11.79
CA HIS A 343 -14.51 -19.36 10.67
C HIS A 343 -15.74 -19.33 9.79
N GLY A 344 -16.03 -18.19 9.17
CA GLY A 344 -17.18 -18.04 8.29
C GLY A 344 -17.31 -16.63 7.72
N PRO A 345 -18.41 -16.34 6.99
CA PRO A 345 -18.60 -15.05 6.33
C PRO A 345 -18.55 -13.85 7.30
N GLY A 346 -17.98 -12.74 6.85
CA GLY A 346 -17.81 -11.54 7.67
C GLY A 346 -16.70 -11.65 8.71
N GLN A 347 -15.88 -12.70 8.70
CA GLN A 347 -14.67 -12.84 9.51
C GLN A 347 -13.44 -12.68 8.62
N ILE A 348 -12.53 -11.75 8.95
CA ILE A 348 -11.24 -11.66 8.26
C ILE A 348 -10.33 -12.72 8.88
N THR A 349 -10.01 -13.76 8.12
CA THR A 349 -8.96 -14.70 8.48
C THR A 349 -7.65 -14.30 7.81
N GLY A 350 -6.62 -14.09 8.61
CA GLY A 350 -5.29 -13.72 8.14
C GLY A 350 -4.31 -14.86 8.31
N TYR A 351 -3.60 -15.19 7.23
CA TYR A 351 -2.60 -16.25 7.17
C TYR A 351 -1.22 -15.70 6.80
N PRO A 352 -0.45 -15.16 7.77
CA PRO A 352 0.93 -14.79 7.52
C PRO A 352 1.80 -16.07 7.47
N VAL A 353 2.26 -16.42 6.27
CA VAL A 353 3.21 -17.50 6.01
C VAL A 353 4.61 -16.89 5.90
N PHE A 354 5.25 -16.69 7.05
CA PHE A 354 6.42 -15.82 7.18
C PHE A 354 7.68 -16.58 7.63
N ASP A 355 8.83 -16.11 7.16
CA ASP A 355 10.14 -16.42 7.76
C ASP A 355 10.49 -15.37 8.84
N LEU A 356 10.36 -15.74 10.11
CA LEU A 356 10.53 -14.80 11.23
C LEU A 356 11.96 -14.29 11.40
N GLU A 357 12.97 -15.02 10.90
CA GLU A 357 14.38 -14.58 10.99
C GLU A 357 14.62 -13.32 10.16
N MET A 358 13.91 -13.14 9.04
CA MET A 358 13.98 -11.92 8.22
C MET A 358 13.58 -10.66 9.01
N PHE A 359 12.79 -10.82 10.07
CA PHE A 359 12.29 -9.73 10.90
C PHE A 359 12.97 -9.67 12.27
N GLY A 360 13.96 -10.53 12.54
CA GLY A 360 14.59 -10.65 13.86
C GLY A 360 13.60 -11.04 14.97
N LEU A 361 12.55 -11.81 14.63
CA LEU A 361 11.48 -12.17 15.56
C LEU A 361 11.59 -13.61 16.08
N GLY A 362 11.29 -13.77 17.35
CA GLY A 362 10.90 -15.06 17.93
C GLY A 362 9.38 -15.20 18.00
N ILE A 363 8.88 -16.43 18.15
CA ILE A 363 7.44 -16.76 18.10
C ILE A 363 6.58 -15.94 19.09
N LYS A 364 7.06 -15.72 20.33
CA LYS A 364 6.32 -14.94 21.33
C LYS A 364 6.14 -13.48 20.91
N ARG A 365 7.22 -12.83 20.45
CA ARG A 365 7.18 -11.44 19.96
C ARG A 365 6.31 -11.32 18.71
N TYR A 366 6.34 -12.32 17.84
CA TYR A 366 5.48 -12.37 16.66
C TYR A 366 3.98 -12.43 17.04
N ILE A 367 3.58 -13.27 18.00
CA ILE A 367 2.19 -13.31 18.48
C ILE A 367 1.77 -11.96 19.07
N SER A 368 2.61 -11.35 19.93
CA SER A 368 2.33 -10.02 20.49
C SER A 368 2.25 -8.93 19.41
N LEU A 369 2.99 -9.07 18.32
CA LEU A 369 2.92 -8.17 17.18
C LEU A 369 1.59 -8.32 16.43
N LEU A 370 1.11 -9.54 16.21
CA LEU A 370 -0.21 -9.78 15.61
C LEU A 370 -1.32 -9.17 16.50
N GLU A 371 -1.27 -9.40 17.81
CA GLU A 371 -2.21 -8.81 18.77
C GLU A 371 -2.18 -7.28 18.67
N SER A 372 -0.98 -6.68 18.63
CA SER A 372 -0.80 -5.23 18.54
C SER A 372 -1.35 -4.65 17.24
N CYS A 373 -1.17 -5.33 16.09
CA CYS A 373 -1.73 -4.91 14.80
C CYS A 373 -3.27 -4.88 14.85
N ILE A 374 -3.88 -5.89 15.46
CA ILE A 374 -5.33 -5.98 15.61
C ILE A 374 -5.85 -4.92 16.59
N ILE A 375 -5.15 -4.68 17.69
CA ILE A 375 -5.52 -3.64 18.66
C ILE A 375 -5.46 -2.25 18.03
N GLU A 376 -4.40 -1.95 17.26
CA GLU A 376 -4.25 -0.69 16.54
C GLU A 376 -5.39 -0.46 15.54
N LEU A 377 -5.78 -1.52 14.81
CA LEU A 377 -6.95 -1.48 13.92
C LEU A 377 -8.21 -1.12 14.71
N LEU A 378 -8.50 -1.86 15.78
CA LEU A 378 -9.71 -1.69 16.60
C LEU A 378 -9.78 -0.31 17.24
N GLN A 379 -8.65 0.21 17.72
CA GLN A 379 -8.54 1.58 18.24
C GLN A 379 -8.92 2.62 17.19
N GLY A 380 -8.56 2.40 15.91
CA GLY A 380 -8.96 3.24 14.78
C GLY A 380 -10.47 3.28 14.50
N TYR A 381 -11.23 2.33 15.06
CA TYR A 381 -12.70 2.28 15.05
C TYR A 381 -13.33 2.68 16.39
N GLY A 382 -12.51 3.10 17.37
CA GLY A 382 -12.99 3.47 18.71
C GLY A 382 -13.30 2.27 19.61
N ILE A 383 -12.82 1.08 19.27
CA ILE A 383 -12.99 -0.14 20.08
C ILE A 383 -11.74 -0.32 20.96
N GLU A 384 -11.91 -0.26 22.28
CA GLU A 384 -10.83 -0.50 23.24
C GLU A 384 -10.61 -2.01 23.42
N ALA A 385 -9.41 -2.48 23.08
CA ALA A 385 -9.06 -3.90 23.14
C ALA A 385 -7.65 -4.12 23.67
N ALA A 386 -7.41 -5.28 24.28
CA ALA A 386 -6.14 -5.64 24.91
C ALA A 386 -5.86 -7.16 24.80
N PRO A 387 -4.59 -7.57 24.90
CA PRO A 387 -4.24 -8.98 25.05
C PRO A 387 -4.53 -9.45 26.48
N VAL A 388 -4.74 -10.76 26.67
CA VAL A 388 -4.96 -11.36 27.99
C VAL A 388 -3.85 -12.37 28.29
N PRO A 389 -3.11 -12.23 29.41
CA PRO A 389 -2.10 -13.20 29.81
C PRO A 389 -2.66 -14.63 29.88
N GLY A 390 -2.00 -15.57 29.20
CA GLY A 390 -2.41 -16.97 29.16
C GLY A 390 -3.57 -17.30 28.21
N ALA A 391 -4.16 -16.30 27.54
CA ALA A 391 -5.27 -16.49 26.62
C ALA A 391 -5.02 -15.73 25.30
N THR A 392 -4.29 -16.37 24.39
CA THR A 392 -3.88 -15.80 23.09
C THR A 392 -5.07 -15.28 22.27
N GLY A 393 -4.91 -14.09 21.71
CA GLY A 393 -5.94 -13.37 20.97
C GLY A 393 -6.19 -11.98 21.55
N VAL A 394 -7.15 -11.27 20.94
CA VAL A 394 -7.51 -9.91 21.33
C VAL A 394 -8.90 -9.88 21.95
N TRP A 395 -9.02 -9.16 23.06
CA TRP A 395 -10.18 -9.18 23.94
C TRP A 395 -10.63 -7.76 24.28
N ILE A 396 -11.91 -7.62 24.61
CA ILE A 396 -12.53 -6.35 25.07
C ILE A 396 -12.93 -6.50 26.54
N ASP A 397 -12.99 -5.39 27.27
CA ASP A 397 -13.35 -5.31 28.69
C ASP A 397 -12.49 -6.20 29.59
N VAL A 398 -11.18 -6.25 29.33
CA VAL A 398 -10.22 -7.09 30.07
C VAL A 398 -10.17 -6.75 31.56
N ALA A 399 -10.54 -5.52 31.95
CA ALA A 399 -10.63 -5.09 33.34
C ALA A 399 -11.84 -5.68 34.10
N GLU A 400 -12.87 -6.14 33.39
CA GLU A 400 -14.12 -6.68 33.97
C GLU A 400 -14.32 -8.15 33.51
N PRO A 401 -13.85 -9.16 34.28
CA PRO A 401 -13.87 -10.55 33.85
C PRO A 401 -15.23 -11.09 33.39
N SER A 402 -16.33 -10.58 33.95
CA SER A 402 -17.71 -10.98 33.60
C SER A 402 -18.23 -10.42 32.27
N LYS A 403 -17.61 -9.35 31.75
CA LYS A 403 -17.94 -8.73 30.44
C LYS A 403 -16.91 -9.07 29.36
N MET A 404 -15.79 -9.66 29.77
CA MET A 404 -14.67 -9.98 28.89
C MET A 404 -15.09 -10.92 27.77
N ARG A 405 -14.78 -10.51 26.54
CA ARG A 405 -15.12 -11.27 25.33
C ARG A 405 -14.05 -11.15 24.27
N LYS A 406 -13.84 -12.22 23.51
CA LYS A 406 -12.83 -12.29 22.45
C LYS A 406 -13.38 -11.70 21.15
N ILE A 407 -12.61 -10.84 20.50
CA ILE A 407 -12.94 -10.30 19.17
C ILE A 407 -12.05 -10.89 18.07
N CYS A 408 -10.84 -11.32 18.41
CA CYS A 408 -9.92 -11.95 17.46
C CYS A 408 -9.24 -13.17 18.08
N ALA A 409 -9.33 -14.32 17.39
CA ALA A 409 -8.58 -15.52 17.75
C ALA A 409 -7.23 -15.53 17.03
N ILE A 410 -6.17 -15.98 17.70
CA ILE A 410 -4.84 -16.14 17.12
C ILE A 410 -4.33 -17.55 17.41
N GLY A 411 -3.90 -18.24 16.36
CA GLY A 411 -3.38 -19.60 16.44
C GLY A 411 -2.40 -19.85 15.30
N VAL A 412 -1.16 -20.15 15.64
CA VAL A 412 -0.05 -20.26 14.68
C VAL A 412 0.62 -21.63 14.77
N ARG A 413 1.12 -22.13 13.65
CA ARG A 413 2.09 -23.24 13.59
C ARG A 413 3.46 -22.64 13.34
N SER A 414 4.50 -23.18 13.99
CA SER A 414 5.88 -22.78 13.74
C SER A 414 6.80 -23.99 13.58
N SER A 415 7.77 -23.89 12.68
CA SER A 415 8.90 -24.81 12.55
C SER A 415 10.08 -24.06 11.94
N ARG A 416 11.28 -24.17 12.54
CA ARG A 416 12.51 -23.52 12.04
C ARG A 416 12.32 -22.03 11.70
N TYR A 417 11.66 -21.28 12.59
CA TYR A 417 11.31 -19.86 12.42
C TYR A 417 10.35 -19.54 11.27
N VAL A 418 9.90 -20.53 10.50
CA VAL A 418 8.79 -20.35 9.56
C VAL A 418 7.47 -20.51 10.31
N VAL A 419 6.49 -19.66 10.01
CA VAL A 419 5.14 -19.72 10.56
C VAL A 419 4.07 -19.86 9.48
N MET A 420 2.92 -20.43 9.84
CA MET A 420 1.66 -20.41 9.07
C MET A 420 0.47 -20.44 10.04
N HIS A 421 -0.75 -20.46 9.50
CA HIS A 421 -1.96 -20.01 10.20
C HIS A 421 -1.81 -18.54 10.61
N GLY A 422 -2.56 -18.06 11.60
CA GLY A 422 -2.51 -16.65 11.96
C GLY A 422 -3.64 -16.24 12.85
N PHE A 423 -4.52 -15.37 12.34
CA PHE A 423 -5.58 -14.74 13.12
C PHE A 423 -6.95 -14.84 12.45
N ALA A 424 -7.99 -14.67 13.24
CA ALA A 424 -9.38 -14.68 12.80
C ALA A 424 -10.12 -13.55 13.54
N LEU A 425 -10.28 -12.41 12.86
CA LEU A 425 -10.93 -11.21 13.39
C LEU A 425 -12.40 -11.20 13.00
N ASN A 426 -13.27 -11.14 14.02
CA ASN A 426 -14.71 -11.06 13.79
C ASN A 426 -15.11 -9.62 13.41
N VAL A 427 -15.48 -9.39 12.14
CA VAL A 427 -15.90 -8.07 11.66
C VAL A 427 -17.43 -7.98 11.63
N ASN A 428 -18.04 -8.63 10.65
CA ASN A 428 -19.49 -8.78 10.45
C ASN A 428 -19.97 -10.21 10.75
N THR A 429 -19.13 -11.00 11.44
CA THR A 429 -19.34 -12.42 11.68
C THR A 429 -20.62 -12.73 12.45
N ASP A 430 -21.38 -13.72 12.00
CA ASP A 430 -22.49 -14.28 12.78
C ASP A 430 -21.95 -15.03 14.01
N LEU A 431 -22.16 -14.44 15.18
CA LEU A 431 -21.67 -14.97 16.45
C LEU A 431 -22.47 -16.18 16.95
N SER A 432 -23.64 -16.48 16.36
CA SER A 432 -24.47 -17.63 16.73
C SER A 432 -23.79 -18.97 16.46
N TYR A 433 -22.76 -19.01 15.61
CA TYR A 433 -21.97 -20.21 15.37
C TYR A 433 -21.02 -20.54 16.52
N PHE A 434 -20.62 -19.56 17.33
CA PHE A 434 -19.76 -19.81 18.48
C PHE A 434 -20.48 -20.51 19.62
N SER A 435 -21.82 -20.53 19.66
CA SER A 435 -22.56 -21.33 20.65
C SER A 435 -22.49 -22.84 20.38
N LEU A 436 -21.94 -23.24 19.23
CA LEU A 436 -21.72 -24.64 18.86
C LEU A 436 -20.42 -25.21 19.43
N ILE A 437 -19.59 -24.36 20.02
CA ILE A 437 -18.27 -24.70 20.52
C ILE A 437 -18.02 -24.05 21.88
N ASN A 438 -17.05 -24.58 22.62
CA ASN A 438 -16.53 -23.94 23.83
C ASN A 438 -15.14 -23.36 23.53
N PRO A 439 -15.04 -22.09 23.07
CA PRO A 439 -13.78 -21.54 22.59
C PRO A 439 -12.78 -21.41 23.75
N CYS A 440 -11.71 -22.21 23.71
CA CYS A 440 -10.59 -22.20 24.66
C CYS A 440 -10.91 -22.67 26.09
N GLY A 441 -11.85 -23.59 26.31
CA GLY A 441 -12.07 -24.21 27.63
C GLY A 441 -12.52 -23.27 28.75
N PHE A 442 -12.84 -22.00 28.43
CA PHE A 442 -13.42 -21.04 29.36
C PHE A 442 -14.93 -21.00 29.11
N THR A 443 -15.72 -21.65 29.96
CA THR A 443 -17.19 -21.64 29.88
C THR A 443 -17.81 -20.26 30.06
N ASP A 444 -17.05 -19.29 30.59
CA ASP A 444 -17.57 -18.02 31.10
C ASP A 444 -17.14 -16.80 30.26
N LYS A 445 -16.41 -16.98 29.15
CA LYS A 445 -15.91 -15.87 28.32
C LYS A 445 -16.59 -15.83 26.97
N GLY A 446 -17.23 -14.71 26.65
CA GLY A 446 -17.98 -14.54 25.40
C GLY A 446 -17.09 -14.31 24.16
N VAL A 447 -17.74 -14.23 23.01
CA VAL A 447 -17.16 -13.71 21.75
C VAL A 447 -17.93 -12.49 21.26
N THR A 448 -17.28 -11.66 20.47
CA THR A 448 -17.90 -10.49 19.84
C THR A 448 -17.37 -10.24 18.44
N SER A 449 -17.91 -9.22 17.77
CA SER A 449 -17.53 -8.75 16.44
C SER A 449 -17.50 -7.22 16.39
N MET A 450 -16.76 -6.64 15.44
CA MET A 450 -16.76 -5.18 15.24
C MET A 450 -18.18 -4.64 15.04
N ALA A 451 -19.02 -5.33 14.27
CA ALA A 451 -20.38 -4.89 14.00
C ALA A 451 -21.24 -4.79 15.27
N ARG A 452 -21.05 -5.73 16.21
CA ARG A 452 -21.74 -5.70 17.50
C ARG A 452 -21.28 -4.54 18.38
N GLU A 453 -19.97 -4.27 18.41
CA GLU A 453 -19.41 -3.19 19.23
C GLU A 453 -19.69 -1.80 18.65
N LEU A 454 -19.77 -1.68 17.33
CA LEU A 454 -20.06 -0.43 16.64
C LEU A 454 -21.56 -0.11 16.52
N GLY A 455 -22.41 -1.13 16.61
CA GLY A 455 -23.86 -1.01 16.37
C GLY A 455 -24.25 -0.89 14.89
N TYR A 456 -23.30 -1.07 13.96
CA TYR A 456 -23.51 -1.12 12.52
C TYR A 456 -22.46 -2.03 11.86
N SER A 457 -22.74 -2.54 10.66
CA SER A 457 -21.78 -3.35 9.90
C SER A 457 -20.77 -2.47 9.15
N PRO A 458 -19.48 -2.42 9.53
CA PRO A 458 -18.47 -1.72 8.75
C PRO A 458 -18.24 -2.39 7.39
N ASP A 459 -17.77 -1.60 6.41
CA ASP A 459 -17.29 -2.10 5.12
C ASP A 459 -16.05 -2.97 5.35
N ILE A 460 -16.18 -4.28 5.10
CA ILE A 460 -15.12 -5.25 5.35
C ILE A 460 -13.88 -4.99 4.49
N GLU A 461 -14.06 -4.44 3.29
CA GLU A 461 -12.96 -4.12 2.39
C GLU A 461 -12.14 -2.93 2.91
N GLU A 462 -12.80 -1.94 3.54
CA GLU A 462 -12.10 -0.89 4.26
C GLU A 462 -11.30 -1.44 5.45
N VAL A 463 -11.90 -2.37 6.21
CA VAL A 463 -11.24 -3.01 7.36
C VAL A 463 -10.01 -3.80 6.90
N LYS A 464 -10.11 -4.59 5.82
CA LYS A 464 -8.98 -5.34 5.23
C LYS A 464 -7.86 -4.40 4.79
N ARG A 465 -8.17 -3.33 4.02
CA ARG A 465 -7.16 -2.34 3.59
C ARG A 465 -6.44 -1.69 4.76
N ARG A 466 -7.17 -1.22 5.78
CA ARG A 466 -6.57 -0.62 6.98
C ARG A 466 -5.69 -1.62 7.73
N LEU A 467 -6.14 -2.86 7.88
CA LEU A 467 -5.37 -3.90 8.58
C LEU A 467 -4.09 -4.26 7.81
N GLN A 468 -4.17 -4.40 6.49
CA GLN A 468 -3.00 -4.63 5.64
C GLN A 468 -1.99 -3.49 5.78
N GLN A 469 -2.44 -2.23 5.79
CA GLN A 469 -1.56 -1.07 5.98
C GLN A 469 -0.86 -1.11 7.34
N ILE A 470 -1.55 -1.47 8.42
CA ILE A 470 -0.96 -1.61 9.76
C ILE A 470 0.10 -2.70 9.77
N PHE A 471 -0.20 -3.89 9.23
CA PHE A 471 0.79 -4.97 9.10
C PHE A 471 1.99 -4.49 8.31
N HIS A 472 1.78 -3.82 7.18
CA HIS A 472 2.85 -3.35 6.32
C HIS A 472 3.79 -2.39 7.06
N CYS A 473 3.24 -1.35 7.70
CA CYS A 473 4.01 -0.40 8.50
C CYS A 473 4.83 -1.11 9.61
N ARG A 474 4.20 -2.02 10.36
CA ARG A 474 4.81 -2.71 11.51
C ARG A 474 5.96 -3.63 11.08
N PHE A 475 5.79 -4.39 9.99
CA PHE A 475 6.82 -5.31 9.50
C PHE A 475 7.93 -4.58 8.71
N SER A 476 7.62 -3.51 7.99
CA SER A 476 8.63 -2.66 7.33
C SER A 476 9.59 -2.03 8.35
N ALA A 477 9.07 -1.55 9.48
CA ALA A 477 9.89 -1.00 10.56
C ALA A 477 10.89 -2.04 11.14
N LEU A 478 10.50 -3.32 11.19
CA LEU A 478 11.39 -4.39 11.65
C LEU A 478 12.55 -4.65 10.68
N MET A 479 12.29 -4.62 9.37
CA MET A 479 13.37 -4.79 8.38
C MET A 479 14.39 -3.66 8.39
N GLN A 480 13.95 -2.43 8.65
CA GLN A 480 14.85 -1.28 8.79
C GLN A 480 15.77 -1.43 10.00
N ALA A 481 15.26 -1.96 11.13
CA ALA A 481 16.04 -2.17 12.34
C ALA A 481 17.06 -3.32 12.27
N VAL A 482 16.83 -4.31 11.40
CA VAL A 482 17.72 -5.48 11.21
C VAL A 482 18.86 -5.18 10.24
N THR A 483 18.74 -4.13 9.41
CA THR A 483 19.80 -3.72 8.50
C THR A 483 20.80 -2.83 9.27
N PRO A 484 22.09 -3.20 9.39
CA PRO A 484 23.07 -2.30 10.01
C PRO A 484 23.14 -1.00 9.19
N PRO A 485 23.39 0.16 9.82
CA PRO A 485 23.62 1.40 9.08
C PRO A 485 24.77 1.14 8.10
N MET A 486 24.54 1.41 6.81
CA MET A 486 25.63 1.45 5.85
C MET A 486 26.59 2.54 6.32
N ILE A 487 27.82 2.13 6.63
CA ILE A 487 28.93 3.00 7.03
C ILE A 487 29.37 3.83 5.83
#